data_AF-A0A7V2HGG6-F1
#
_entry.id   AF-A0A7V2HGG6-F1
#
_cell.length_a   1.000
_cell.length_b   1.000
_cell.length_c   1.000
_cell.angle_alpha   90.00
_cell.angle_beta   90.00
_cell.angle_gamma   90.00
#
_symmetry.space_group_name_H-M   'P 1'
#
loop_
_entity.id
_entity.type
_entity.pdbx_description
1 polymer ?
#
loop_
_entity_poly.entity_id
_entity_poly.type
_entity_poly.pdbx_seq_one_letter_code
_entity_poly.pdbx_strand_id
1 'polypeptide(L)' 'MAMTRDELIAWATRNGWKLDRWGHLKKEFPNGTHRLKLSRIAARHELSTPFGWARVSSGYFKNLHLTADDQLAGMTR' A
#
# COMPACT_ATOMS: atom_id res chain seq x y z
N MET A 1 0.38 -15.20 11.03
CA MET A 1 0.85 -13.99 11.74
C MET A 1 0.30 -12.77 11.01
N ALA A 2 -0.02 -11.71 11.75
CA ALA A 2 -0.44 -10.43 11.16
C ALA A 2 0.74 -9.79 10.42
N MET A 3 0.54 -9.29 9.21
CA MET A 3 1.57 -8.52 8.51
C MET A 3 1.88 -7.24 9.27
N THR A 4 3.16 -6.97 9.52
CA THR A 4 3.64 -5.75 10.16
C THR A 4 3.82 -4.61 9.14
N ARG A 5 3.99 -3.39 9.67
CA ARG A 5 4.29 -2.21 8.82
C ARG A 5 5.59 -2.40 8.04
N ASP A 6 6.63 -2.92 8.68
CA ASP A 6 7.95 -3.04 8.07
C ASP A 6 7.98 -4.18 7.05
N GLU A 7 7.24 -5.27 7.28
CA GLU A 7 7.02 -6.32 6.28
C GLU A 7 6.30 -5.78 5.03
N LEU A 8 5.28 -4.93 5.20
CA LEU A 8 4.62 -4.29 4.07
C LEU A 8 5.58 -3.36 3.30
N ILE A 9 6.41 -2.58 4.01
CA ILE A 9 7.42 -1.71 3.38
C ILE A 9 8.44 -2.55 2.61
N ALA A 10 8.94 -3.62 3.20
CA ALA A 10 9.91 -4.52 2.56
C ALA A 10 9.33 -5.16 1.31
N TRP A 11 8.12 -5.73 1.39
CA TRP A 11 7.41 -6.28 0.24
C TRP A 11 7.19 -5.22 -0.85
N ALA A 12 6.70 -4.04 -0.49
CA ALA A 12 6.40 -2.99 -1.44
C ALA A 12 7.68 -2.49 -2.14
N THR A 13 8.76 -2.31 -1.38
CA THR A 13 10.05 -1.88 -1.93
C THR A 13 10.62 -2.91 -2.92
N ARG A 14 10.55 -4.21 -2.58
CA ARG A 14 10.91 -5.30 -3.51
C ARG A 14 10.05 -5.27 -4.78
N ASN A 15 8.77 -4.90 -4.64
CA ASN A 15 7.82 -4.77 -5.73
C ASN A 15 7.86 -3.40 -6.44
N GLY A 16 8.94 -2.62 -6.28
CA GLY A 16 9.19 -1.39 -7.02
C GLY A 16 8.43 -0.16 -6.51
N TRP A 17 7.80 -0.24 -5.33
CA TRP A 17 7.29 0.95 -4.65
C TRP A 17 8.44 1.71 -4.00
N LYS A 18 8.36 3.04 -3.99
CA LYS A 18 9.37 3.92 -3.41
C LYS A 18 8.82 4.63 -2.19
N LEU A 19 9.56 4.60 -1.08
CA LEU A 19 9.20 5.34 0.12
C LEU A 19 9.44 6.84 -0.11
N ASP A 20 8.44 7.66 0.17
CA ASP A 20 8.54 9.12 0.10
C ASP A 20 8.98 9.74 1.43
N ARG A 21 9.31 11.04 1.41
CA ARG A 21 9.74 11.78 2.61
C ARG A 21 8.71 11.85 3.74
N TRP A 22 7.46 11.49 3.46
CA TRP A 22 6.37 11.47 4.44
C TRP A 22 6.06 10.06 4.95
N GLY A 23 6.85 9.06 4.54
CA GLY A 23 6.69 7.67 4.96
C GLY A 23 5.54 6.94 4.27
N HIS A 24 5.10 7.41 3.10
CA HIS A 24 4.18 6.68 2.22
C HIS A 24 4.95 5.99 1.09
N LEU A 25 4.41 4.88 0.58
CA LEU A 25 5.00 4.20 -0.58
C LEU A 25 4.29 4.67 -1.84
N LYS A 26 5.02 5.02 -2.90
CA LYS A 26 4.46 5.45 -4.19
C LYS A 26 4.94 4.57 -5.33
N LYS A 27 4.08 4.37 -6.32
CA LYS A 27 4.41 3.65 -7.55
C LYS A 27 3.57 4.20 -8.70
N GLU A 28 4.20 4.35 -9.86
CA GLU A 28 3.51 4.71 -11.10
C GLU A 28 2.98 3.47 -11.79
N PHE A 29 1.74 3.55 -12.24
CA PHE A 29 1.06 2.53 -13.03
C PHE A 29 0.52 3.18 -14.31
N PRO A 30 0.18 2.39 -15.35
CA PRO A 30 -0.38 2.93 -16.60
C PRO A 30 -1.65 3.78 -16.42
N ASN A 31 -2.41 3.51 -15.36
CA ASN A 31 -3.63 4.22 -14.99
C ASN A 31 -3.41 5.37 -13.98
N GLY A 32 -2.16 5.70 -13.65
CA GLY A 32 -1.79 6.85 -12.82
C GLY A 32 -0.86 6.51 -11.65
N THR A 33 -0.55 7.54 -10.85
CA THR A 33 0.29 7.36 -9.65
C THR A 33 -0.55 6.82 -8.50
N HIS A 34 -0.09 5.71 -7.92
CA HIS A 34 -0.68 5.14 -6.72
C HIS A 34 0.20 5.38 -5.50
N ARG A 35 -0.45 5.38 -4.32
CA ARG A 35 0.21 5.51 -3.01
C ARG A 35 -0.35 4.48 -2.03
N LEU A 36 0.52 3.82 -1.27
CA LEU A 36 0.15 3.18 -0.01
C LEU A 36 0.41 4.16 1.13
N LYS A 37 -0.67 4.71 1.68
CA LYS A 37 -0.61 5.53 2.89
C LYS A 37 -0.52 4.61 4.11
N LEU A 38 0.62 4.66 4.79
CA LEU A 38 0.89 3.87 5.99
C LEU A 38 0.43 4.62 7.23
N SER A 39 -0.51 4.05 7.97
CA SER A 39 -0.92 4.53 9.29
C SER A 39 -0.36 3.61 10.38
N ARG A 40 -0.71 3.87 11.64
CA ARG A 40 -0.27 3.04 12.77
C ARG A 40 -0.76 1.59 12.70
N ILE A 41 -1.96 1.35 12.18
CA ILE A 41 -2.64 0.04 12.25
C ILE A 41 -3.12 -0.48 10.89
N ALA A 42 -3.01 0.31 9.84
CA ALA A 42 -3.58 0.02 8.53
C ALA A 42 -2.78 0.66 7.39
N ALA A 43 -2.94 0.11 6.20
CA ALA A 43 -2.52 0.72 4.95
C ALA A 43 -3.75 1.12 4.12
N ARG A 44 -3.66 2.24 3.42
CA ARG A 44 -4.67 2.66 2.43
C ARG A 44 -4.04 2.73 1.05
N HIS A 45 -4.67 2.11 0.07
CA HIS A 45 -4.32 2.27 -1.33
C HIS A 45 -5.07 3.47 -1.90
N GLU A 46 -4.32 4.42 -2.41
CA GLU A 46 -4.84 5.68 -2.93
C GLU A 46 -4.36 5.89 -4.36
N LEU A 47 -5.22 6.49 -5.18
CA LEU A 47 -4.91 6.92 -6.55
C LEU A 47 -4.79 8.45 -6.58
N SER A 48 -3.79 8.95 -7.29
CA SER A 48 -3.64 10.39 -7.53
C SER A 48 -4.69 10.86 -8.53
N THR A 49 -5.40 11.93 -8.18
CA THR A 49 -6.41 12.60 -9.01
C THR A 49 -6.09 14.10 -9.07
N PRO A 50 -6.72 14.86 -9.98
CA PRO A 50 -6.57 16.33 -10.02
C PRO A 50 -6.95 17.03 -8.71
N PHE A 51 -7.77 16.39 -7.87
CA PHE A 51 -8.26 16.93 -6.61
C PHE A 51 -7.54 16.36 -5.37
N GLY A 52 -6.49 15.57 -5.56
CA GLY A 52 -5.69 14.98 -4.48
C GLY A 52 -5.63 13.46 -4.54
N TRP A 53 -5.68 12.80 -3.38
CA TRP A 53 -5.53 11.35 -3.28
C TRP A 53 -6.87 10.71 -2.94
N ALA A 54 -7.39 9.88 -3.85
CA ALA A 54 -8.64 9.17 -3.67
C ALA A 54 -8.37 7.75 -3.12
N ARG A 55 -9.03 7.36 -2.04
CA ARG A 55 -8.93 6.00 -1.49
C ARG A 55 -9.62 5.01 -2.44
N VAL A 56 -8.87 4.01 -2.89
CA VAL A 56 -9.38 2.89 -3.68
C VAL A 56 -9.72 1.70 -2.77
N SER A 57 -8.84 1.41 -1.82
CA SER A 57 -9.02 0.35 -0.84
C SER A 57 -8.20 0.61 0.43
N SER A 58 -8.44 -0.17 1.48
CA SER A 58 -7.68 -0.13 2.72
C SER A 58 -7.70 -1.48 3.42
N GLY A 59 -6.68 -1.75 4.24
CA GLY A 59 -6.63 -2.96 5.05
C GLY A 59 -5.90 -2.72 6.35
N TYR A 60 -6.42 -3.26 7.46
CA TYR A 60 -5.70 -3.30 8.72
C TYR A 60 -4.53 -4.29 8.59
N PHE A 61 -3.38 -3.97 9.18
CA PHE A 61 -2.19 -4.84 9.19
C PHE A 61 -2.50 -6.26 9.66
N LYS A 62 -3.38 -6.41 10.66
CA LYS A 62 -3.87 -7.72 11.13
C LYS A 62 -4.61 -8.57 10.09
N ASN A 63 -5.11 -7.96 9.02
CA ASN A 63 -5.84 -8.64 7.94
C ASN A 63 -5.01 -8.73 6.65
N LEU A 64 -3.93 -7.95 6.54
CA LEU A 64 -3.05 -7.98 5.38
C LEU A 64 -2.19 -9.24 5.42
N HIS A 65 -2.00 -9.85 4.25
CA HIS A 65 -1.16 -11.02 4.06
C HIS A 65 -0.70 -11.09 2.60
N LEU A 66 0.36 -11.86 2.36
CA LEU A 66 0.83 -12.16 1.01
C LEU A 66 0.20 -13.48 0.55
N THR A 67 -0.28 -13.52 -0.68
CA THR A 67 -0.73 -14.76 -1.33
C THR A 67 0.47 -15.63 -1.70
N ALA A 68 0.22 -16.86 -2.16
CA ALA A 68 1.27 -17.74 -2.68
C ALA A 68 2.06 -17.11 -3.86
N ASP A 69 1.44 -16.18 -4.58
CA ASP A 69 2.01 -15.49 -5.75
C ASP A 69 2.71 -14.16 -5.39
N ASP A 70 3.07 -13.94 -4.12
CA ASP A 70 3.65 -12.69 -3.58
C ASP A 70 2.77 -11.44 -3.82
N GLN A 71 1.44 -11.62 -3.91
CA GLN A 71 0.50 -10.49 -4.05
C GLN A 71 -0.04 -10.06 -2.68
N LEU A 72 -0.23 -8.75 -2.50
CA LEU A 72 -0.83 -8.21 -1.28
C LEU A 72 -2.35 -8.40 -1.29
N ALA A 73 -2.85 -9.18 -0.33
CA ALA A 73 -4.26 -9.44 -0.10
C ALA A 73 -4.76 -8.84 1.23
N GLY A 74 -6.08 -8.86 1.44
CA GLY A 74 -6.73 -8.36 2.66
C GLY A 74 -7.08 -6.86 2.62
N MET A 75 -6.97 -6.20 1.46
CA MET A 75 -7.51 -4.86 1.24
C MET A 75 -8.99 -4.91 0.84
N THR A 76 -9.81 -4.04 1.41
CA THR A 76 -11.24 -3.87 1.11
C THR A 76 -11.54 -2.43 0.69
N ARG A 77 -12.61 -2.20 -0.09
CA ARG A 77 -13.01 -0.88 -0.59
C ARG A 77 -13.48 0.09 0.51
#